data_AF-W1DQM2-F1
#
_entry.id   AF-W1DQM2-F1
#
_cell.length_a   1.000
_cell.length_b   1.000
_cell.length_c   1.000
_cell.angle_alpha   90.00
_cell.angle_beta   90.00
_cell.angle_gamma   90.00
#
_symmetry.space_group_name_H-M   'P 1'
#
loop_
_entity.id
_entity.type
_entity.pdbx_description
1 polymer ?
#
loop_
_entity_poly.entity_id
_entity_poly.type
_entity_poly.pdbx_seq_one_letter_code
_entity_poly.pdbx_strand_id
1 'polypeptide(L)'
;MTAGEALKVAQQAAALLQPGQYFLDLNSVAPETKRQAAEHFLPGAYIDVAVMAPVPPARLQTPLLIGGPQAEAIAPRLQGLGLNARYGASTVGQVSAIKNVP
;
A
#
# COMPACT_ATOMS: atom_id res chain seq x y z
N MET A 1 14.26 0.04 4.18
CA MET A 1 13.69 1.22 4.86
C MET A 1 13.32 0.80 6.27
N THR A 2 13.58 1.66 7.25
CA THR A 2 13.17 1.43 8.63
C THR A 2 11.71 1.85 8.84
N ALA A 3 11.05 1.33 9.89
CA ALA A 3 9.68 1.71 10.23
C ALA A 3 9.52 3.22 10.46
N GLY A 4 10.49 3.85 11.13
CA GLY A 4 10.46 5.29 11.40
C GLY A 4 10.61 6.15 10.14
N GLU A 5 11.41 5.73 9.17
CA GLU A 5 11.52 6.43 7.89
C GLU A 5 10.25 6.31 7.06
N ALA A 6 9.62 5.13 7.02
CA ALA A 6 8.37 4.90 6.32
C ALA A 6 7.26 5.84 6.84
N LEU A 7 7.11 5.91 8.17
CA LEU A 7 6.13 6.80 8.79
C LEU A 7 6.39 8.27 8.47
N LYS A 8 7.64 8.73 8.57
CA LYS A 8 8.01 10.12 8.24
C LYS A 8 7.67 10.48 6.80
N VAL A 9 8.02 9.61 5.85
CA VAL A 9 7.71 9.83 4.43
C VAL A 9 6.20 9.87 4.20
N ALA A 10 5.45 8.95 4.82
CA ALA A 10 4.00 8.91 4.70
C ALA A 10 3.35 10.19 5.25
N GLN A 11 3.81 10.70 6.40
CA GLN A 11 3.35 11.97 6.97
C GLN A 11 3.60 13.17 6.04
N GLN A 12 4.80 13.24 5.44
CA GLN A 12 5.13 14.30 4.49
C GLN A 12 4.28 14.20 3.21
N ALA A 13 4.06 12.99 2.70
CA ALA A 13 3.23 12.77 1.53
C ALA A 13 1.76 13.13 1.80
N ALA A 14 1.23 12.75 2.97
CA ALA A 14 -0.13 13.03 3.40
C ALA A 14 -0.47 14.52 3.35
N ALA A 15 0.47 15.38 3.78
CA ALA A 15 0.29 16.84 3.76
C ALA A 15 0.19 17.46 2.35
N LEU A 16 0.59 16.73 1.31
CA LEU A 16 0.62 17.21 -0.08
C LEU A 16 -0.51 16.61 -0.94
N LEU A 17 -1.12 15.52 -0.48
CA LEU A 17 -2.14 14.78 -1.22
C LEU A 17 -3.48 15.52 -1.27
N GLN A 18 -4.06 15.53 -2.46
CA GLN A 18 -5.38 16.08 -2.76
C GLN A 18 -6.44 14.97 -2.80
N PRO A 19 -7.75 15.31 -2.69
CA PRO A 19 -8.83 14.35 -2.88
C PRO A 19 -8.69 13.56 -4.18
N GLY A 20 -8.92 12.25 -4.13
CA GLY A 20 -8.83 11.36 -5.29
C GLY A 20 -7.41 10.94 -5.69
N GLN A 21 -6.39 11.38 -4.95
CA GLN A 21 -5.03 10.86 -5.07
C GLN A 21 -4.75 9.74 -4.06
N TYR A 22 -3.82 8.86 -4.42
CA TYR A 22 -3.49 7.66 -3.65
C TYR A 22 -2.00 7.60 -3.38
N PHE A 23 -1.65 7.19 -2.17
CA PHE A 23 -0.30 6.82 -1.78
C PHE A 23 -0.22 5.31 -1.63
N LEU A 24 0.60 4.66 -2.47
CA LEU A 24 0.80 3.22 -2.43
C LEU A 24 2.06 2.92 -1.63
N ASP A 25 1.91 2.34 -0.44
CA ASP A 25 3.01 2.00 0.44
C ASP A 25 3.48 0.55 0.22
N LEU A 26 4.56 0.40 -0.54
CA LEU A 26 5.21 -0.88 -0.85
C LEU A 26 6.29 -1.27 0.17
N ASN A 27 6.47 -0.50 1.25
CA ASN A 27 7.53 -0.77 2.21
C ASN A 27 7.26 -2.04 3.01
N SER A 28 8.30 -2.85 3.19
CA SER A 28 8.29 -4.03 4.06
C SER A 28 8.46 -3.62 5.52
N VAL A 29 7.46 -2.96 6.09
CA VAL A 29 7.37 -2.56 7.51
C VAL A 29 6.22 -3.29 8.19
N ALA A 30 6.20 -3.28 9.53
CA ALA A 30 5.16 -3.97 10.29
C ALA A 30 3.76 -3.42 9.98
N PRO A 31 2.70 -4.27 10.04
CA PRO A 31 1.31 -3.83 9.85
C PRO A 31 0.93 -2.62 10.70
N GLU A 32 1.45 -2.56 11.93
CA GLU A 32 1.19 -1.46 12.86
C GLU A 32 1.76 -0.13 12.38
N THR A 33 2.97 -0.14 11.81
CA THR A 33 3.57 1.06 11.21
C THR A 33 2.72 1.59 10.05
N LYS A 34 2.16 0.69 9.24
CA LYS A 34 1.28 1.09 8.14
C LYS A 34 -0.05 1.67 8.63
N ARG A 35 -0.61 1.11 9.71
CA ARG A 35 -1.82 1.67 10.36
C ARG A 35 -1.58 3.10 10.86
N GLN A 36 -0.49 3.30 11.61
CA GLN A 36 -0.10 4.63 12.09
C GLN A 36 0.13 5.61 10.94
N ALA A 37 0.76 5.17 9.85
CA ALA A 37 0.94 6.01 8.67
C ALA A 37 -0.40 6.44 8.06
N ALA A 38 -1.36 5.52 7.93
CA ALA A 38 -2.66 5.78 7.33
C ALA A 38 -3.53 6.80 8.10
N GLU A 39 -3.31 6.98 9.41
CA GLU A 39 -4.01 7.99 10.23
C GLU A 39 -3.82 9.42 9.73
N HIS A 40 -2.74 9.68 8.99
CA HIS A 40 -2.44 11.01 8.46
C HIS A 40 -3.16 11.34 7.14
N PHE A 41 -3.83 10.37 6.51
CA PHE A 41 -4.35 10.51 5.16
C PHE A 41 -5.84 10.89 5.17
N LEU A 42 -6.10 12.21 5.11
CA LEU A 42 -7.41 12.83 4.85
C LEU A 42 -7.18 14.15 4.09
N PRO A 43 -7.71 14.37 2.86
CA PRO A 43 -8.68 13.57 2.10
C PRO A 43 -8.08 12.53 1.14
N GLY A 44 -6.75 12.45 1.02
CA GLY A 44 -6.06 11.44 0.19
C GLY A 44 -6.19 10.02 0.75
N ALA A 45 -5.91 9.01 -0.06
CA ALA A 45 -6.04 7.60 0.35
C ALA A 45 -4.69 6.90 0.50
N TYR A 46 -4.47 6.28 1.66
CA TYR A 46 -3.35 5.36 1.90
C TYR A 46 -3.72 3.93 1.46
N ILE A 47 -2.90 3.34 0.61
CA ILE A 47 -3.03 1.97 0.12
C ILE A 47 -1.87 1.14 0.65
N ASP A 48 -2.17 0.18 1.52
CA ASP A 48 -1.19 -0.82 1.96
C ASP A 48 -0.91 -1.78 0.79
N VAL A 49 0.35 -1.93 0.39
CA VAL A 49 0.75 -2.86 -0.66
C VAL A 49 1.70 -3.92 -0.10
N ALA A 50 1.30 -5.19 -0.23
CA ALA A 50 2.13 -6.36 0.00
C ALA A 50 2.64 -6.90 -1.34
N VAL A 51 3.96 -6.80 -1.55
CA VAL A 51 4.65 -7.39 -2.71
C VAL A 51 4.86 -8.89 -2.44
N MET A 52 4.19 -9.76 -3.19
CA MET A 52 4.06 -11.19 -2.86
C MET A 52 5.16 -12.08 -3.42
N ALA A 53 6.01 -11.55 -4.31
CA ALA A 53 7.13 -12.27 -4.91
C ALA A 53 8.30 -11.30 -5.20
N PRO A 54 9.52 -11.80 -5.45
CA PRO A 54 10.62 -10.96 -5.92
C PRO A 54 10.25 -10.15 -7.18
N VAL A 55 10.66 -8.88 -7.23
CA VAL A 55 10.26 -7.96 -8.31
C VAL A 55 10.92 -8.35 -9.65
N PRO A 56 12.26 -8.50 -9.75
CA PRO A 56 12.85 -9.17 -10.91
C PRO A 56 12.57 -10.68 -10.88
N PRO A 57 12.21 -11.32 -12.02
CA PRO A 57 12.13 -10.77 -13.37
C PRO A 57 10.75 -10.22 -13.78
N ALA A 58 9.69 -10.44 -12.98
CA ALA A 58 8.30 -10.17 -13.37
C ALA A 58 7.96 -8.67 -13.51
N ARG A 59 8.70 -7.76 -12.86
CA ARG A 59 8.50 -6.30 -12.91
C ARG A 59 7.04 -5.92 -12.63
N LEU A 60 6.33 -5.29 -13.58
CA LEU A 60 4.92 -4.89 -13.41
C LEU A 60 3.97 -6.08 -13.17
N GLN A 61 4.36 -7.28 -13.57
CA GLN A 61 3.59 -8.51 -13.35
C GLN A 61 3.83 -9.15 -11.98
N THR A 62 4.71 -8.57 -11.14
CA THR A 62 4.91 -9.01 -9.76
C THR A 62 3.57 -8.97 -9.03
N PRO A 63 3.09 -10.06 -8.44
CA PRO A 63 1.81 -10.06 -7.75
C PRO A 63 1.83 -9.13 -6.53
N LEU A 64 0.87 -8.21 -6.49
CA LEU A 64 0.65 -7.27 -5.39
C LEU A 64 -0.71 -7.56 -4.75
N LEU A 65 -0.73 -7.67 -3.42
CA LEU A 65 -1.95 -7.68 -2.64
C LEU A 65 -2.13 -6.30 -1.99
N ILE A 66 -3.26 -5.65 -2.22
CA ILE A 66 -3.52 -4.29 -1.73
C ILE A 66 -4.63 -4.24 -0.68
N GLY A 67 -4.47 -3.36 0.29
CA GLY A 67 -5.36 -3.24 1.44
C GLY A 67 -5.65 -1.80 1.86
N GLY A 68 -6.78 -1.62 2.53
CA GLY A 68 -7.27 -0.34 3.02
C GLY A 68 -8.64 0.04 2.43
N PRO A 69 -9.29 1.10 2.95
CA PRO A 69 -10.69 1.41 2.65
C PRO A 69 -10.97 1.69 1.16
N GLN A 70 -9.96 2.13 0.42
CA GLN A 70 -10.06 2.47 -1.01
C GLN A 70 -9.34 1.45 -1.90
N ALA A 71 -8.84 0.34 -1.34
CA ALA A 71 -8.04 -0.64 -2.07
C ALA A 71 -8.86 -1.40 -3.13
N GLU A 72 -10.11 -1.74 -2.83
CA GLU A 72 -10.99 -2.38 -3.80
C GLU A 72 -11.27 -1.45 -4.99
N ALA A 73 -11.57 -0.18 -4.71
CA ALA A 73 -11.90 0.82 -5.73
C ALA A 73 -10.72 1.16 -6.66
N ILE A 74 -9.47 1.13 -6.17
CA ILE A 74 -8.29 1.45 -6.98
C ILE A 74 -7.75 0.23 -7.76
N ALA A 75 -8.09 -1.01 -7.37
CA ALA A 75 -7.56 -2.22 -8.01
C ALA A 75 -7.75 -2.23 -9.54
N PRO A 76 -8.94 -1.93 -10.11
CA PRO A 76 -9.12 -1.91 -11.57
C PRO A 76 -8.26 -0.86 -12.27
N ARG A 77 -8.03 0.30 -11.63
CA ARG A 77 -7.18 1.37 -12.18
C ARG A 77 -5.73 0.92 -12.25
N LEU A 78 -5.22 0.26 -11.21
CA LEU A 78 -3.85 -0.27 -11.20
C LEU A 78 -3.68 -1.39 -12.24
N GLN A 79 -4.68 -2.26 -12.40
CA GLN A 79 -4.69 -3.29 -13.44
C GLN A 79 -4.70 -2.68 -14.84
N GLY A 80 -5.46 -1.60 -15.06
CA GLY A 80 -5.44 -0.84 -16.32
C GLY A 80 -4.09 -0.20 -16.64
N LEU A 81 -3.24 0.05 -15.63
CA LEU A 81 -1.86 0.49 -15.78
C LEU A 81 -0.86 -0.67 -15.99
N GLY A 82 -1.34 -1.92 -16.05
CA GLY A 82 -0.53 -3.12 -16.26
C GLY A 82 0.06 -3.73 -14.98
N LEU A 83 -0.36 -3.28 -13.80
CA LEU A 83 0.07 -3.87 -12.52
C LEU A 83 -0.76 -5.11 -12.20
N ASN A 84 -0.11 -6.19 -11.73
CA ASN A 84 -0.79 -7.36 -11.18
C ASN A 84 -1.24 -7.11 -9.72
N ALA A 85 -2.09 -6.10 -9.52
CA ALA A 85 -2.62 -5.71 -8.21
C ALA A 85 -4.00 -6.32 -7.95
N ARG A 86 -4.17 -6.96 -6.80
CA ARG A 86 -5.43 -7.58 -6.36
C ARG A 86 -5.84 -7.05 -5.00
N TYR A 87 -7.11 -6.74 -4.84
CA TYR A 87 -7.68 -6.41 -3.54
C TYR A 87 -7.55 -7.62 -2.58
N GLY A 88 -7.10 -7.36 -1.35
CA GLY A 88 -6.95 -8.39 -0.32
C GLY A 88 -7.66 -8.09 0.99
N ALA A 89 -7.87 -6.82 1.34
CA ALA A 89 -8.50 -6.45 2.61
C ALA A 89 -8.97 -4.99 2.67
N SER A 90 -10.04 -4.73 3.42
CA SER A 90 -10.57 -3.37 3.63
C SER A 90 -9.76 -2.57 4.66
N THR A 91 -8.92 -3.23 5.45
CA THR A 91 -8.20 -2.62 6.58
C THR A 91 -6.69 -2.55 6.31
N VAL A 92 -6.10 -1.39 6.56
CA VAL A 92 -4.65 -1.18 6.45
C VAL A 92 -3.89 -2.11 7.41
N GLY A 93 -2.82 -2.72 6.91
CA GLY A 93 -1.96 -3.65 7.64
C GLY A 93 -2.32 -5.13 7.46
N GLN A 94 -3.54 -5.47 7.03
CA GLN A 94 -3.94 -6.87 6.88
C GLN A 94 -3.20 -7.58 5.75
N VAL A 95 -3.01 -6.95 4.59
CA VAL A 95 -2.27 -7.55 3.48
C VAL A 95 -0.78 -7.70 3.80
N SER A 96 -0.21 -6.74 4.53
CA SER A 96 1.17 -6.83 5.03
C SER A 96 1.35 -7.92 6.09
N ALA A 97 0.30 -8.27 6.85
CA ALA A 97 0.34 -9.40 7.78
C ALA A 97 0.34 -10.75 7.04
N ILE A 98 -0.40 -10.87 5.93
CA ILE A 98 -0.45 -12.10 5.09
C ILE A 98 0.94 -12.43 4.52
N LYS A 99 1.64 -11.42 3.99
CA LYS A 99 3.00 -11.59 3.44
C LYS A 99 4.01 -12.13 4.45
N ASN A 100 3.82 -11.82 5.73
CA ASN A 100 4.76 -12.18 6.80
C ASN A 100 4.45 -13.54 7.45
N VAL A 101 3.53 -14.32 6.90
CA VAL A 101 3.39 -15.74 7.25
C VAL A 101 4.55 -16.48 6.55
N PRO A 102 5.43 -17.18 7.29
CA PRO A 102 6.58 -17.88 6.71
C PRO A 102 6.17 -18.97 5.72
#